data_AF-A0A353N856-F1
#
_entry.id   AF-A0A353N856-F1
#
_cell.length_a   1.000
_cell.length_b   1.000
_cell.length_c   1.000
_cell.angle_alpha   90.00
_cell.angle_beta   90.00
_cell.angle_gamma   90.00
#
_symmetry.space_group_name_H-M   'P 1'
#
loop_
_entity.id
_entity.type
_entity.pdbx_description
1 polymer ?
#
loop_
_entity_poly.entity_id
_entity_poly.type
_entity_poly.pdbx_seq_one_letter_code
_entity_poly.pdbx_strand_id
1 'polypeptide(L)' 'RKPGKLPAEIERIDYSLEYGENSLEIHKDAISAGNKVLIVDDILATGGTVSATAELVKRLGGEI' A
#
# COMPACT_ATOMS: atom_id res chain seq x y z
N ARG A 1 4.07 1.48 3.97
CA ARG A 1 4.80 2.30 4.97
C ARG A 1 4.80 3.76 4.54
N LYS A 2 4.98 4.73 5.45
CA LYS A 2 5.14 6.16 5.07
C LYS A 2 6.46 6.37 4.30
N PRO A 3 6.58 7.43 3.48
CA PRO A 3 7.77 7.68 2.69
C PRO A 3 9.08 7.71 3.45
N GLY A 4 10.13 7.14 2.83
CA GLY A 4 11.50 7.17 3.36
C GLY A 4 11.74 6.23 4.55
N LYS A 5 10.84 5.26 4.77
CA LYS A 5 10.97 4.25 5.85
C LYS A 5 11.43 2.88 5.37
N LEU A 6 11.50 2.67 4.06
CA LEU A 6 11.85 1.39 3.45
C LEU A 6 13.25 1.46 2.81
N PRO A 7 14.15 0.50 3.07
CA PRO A 7 15.55 0.59 2.65
C PRO A 7 15.85 0.07 1.23
N ALA A 8 14.89 -0.56 0.54
CA ALA A 8 15.10 -1.19 -0.78
C ALA A 8 14.24 -0.47 -1.83
N GLU A 9 14.24 -0.95 -3.09
CA GLU A 9 13.38 -0.38 -4.12
C GLU A 9 11.91 -0.42 -3.72
N ILE A 10 11.22 0.71 -3.95
CA ILE A 10 9.84 0.90 -3.52
C ILE A 10 8.90 1.10 -4.70
N GLU A 11 7.67 0.62 -4.53
CA GLU A 11 6.49 1.09 -5.25
C GLU A 11 5.73 2.07 -4.34
N ARG A 12 5.20 3.16 -4.91
CA ARG A 12 4.55 4.24 -4.16
C ARG A 12 3.17 4.55 -4.71
N ILE A 13 2.26 4.90 -3.82
CA ILE A 13 0.98 5.48 -4.16
C ILE A 13 0.69 6.71 -3.30
N ASP A 14 0.22 7.76 -3.94
CA ASP A 14 -0.32 8.95 -3.28
C ASP A 14 -1.85 8.84 -3.21
N TYR A 15 -2.45 9.32 -2.13
CA TYR A 15 -3.90 9.29 -1.92
C TYR A 15 -4.36 10.53 -1.17
N SER A 16 -5.57 10.99 -1.50
CA SER A 16 -6.14 12.21 -0.93
C SER A 16 -6.68 11.99 0.48
N LEU A 17 -6.56 13.02 1.30
CA LEU A 17 -7.20 13.17 2.60
C LEU A 17 -8.28 14.26 2.51
N GLU A 18 -9.02 14.47 3.59
CA GLU A 18 -9.96 15.61 3.69
C GLU A 18 -9.21 16.95 3.54
N TYR A 19 -8.00 17.02 4.09
CA TYR A 19 -7.10 18.16 3.96
C TYR A 19 -5.72 17.69 3.53
N GLY A 20 -5.48 17.73 2.21
CA GLY A 20 -4.18 17.43 1.60
C GLY A 20 -4.07 16.01 1.06
N GLU A 21 -2.83 15.54 0.94
CA GLU A 21 -2.48 14.24 0.37
C GLU A 21 -1.48 13.53 1.27
N ASN A 22 -1.43 12.21 1.17
CA ASN A 22 -0.45 11.38 1.85
C ASN A 22 -0.02 10.24 0.93
N SER A 23 0.98 9.46 1.36
CA SER A 23 1.58 8.44 0.52
C SER A 23 1.89 7.17 1.29
N LEU A 24 1.80 6.04 0.59
CA LEU A 24 2.26 4.73 1.06
C LEU A 24 3.28 4.15 0.10
N GLU A 25 4.28 3.48 0.68
CA GLU A 25 5.34 2.77 -0.02
C GLU A 25 5.36 1.29 0.40
N ILE A 26 5.67 0.40 -0.53
CA ILE A 26 5.94 -1.03 -0.30
C ILE A 26 7.21 -1.40 -1.05
N HIS A 27 7.97 -2.39 -0.58
CA HIS A 27 9.10 -2.88 -1.37
C HIS A 27 8.59 -3.60 -2.62
N LYS A 28 9.26 -3.40 -3.77
CA LYS A 28 8.84 -4.00 -5.04
C LYS A 28 8.94 -5.53 -5.07
N ASP A 29 9.81 -6.10 -4.24
CA ASP A 29 10.04 -7.53 -4.11
C ASP A 29 9.20 -8.18 -2.98
N ALA A 30 8.35 -7.40 -2.30
CA ALA A 30 7.54 -7.91 -1.18
C ALA A 30 6.40 -8.85 -1.61
N ILE A 31 5.95 -8.76 -2.86
CA ILE A 31 4.81 -9.50 -3.39
C ILE A 31 5.17 -10.07 -4.75
N SER A 32 4.87 -11.36 -4.95
CA SER A 32 4.97 -12.02 -6.24
C SER A 32 3.58 -12.23 -6.87
N ALA A 33 3.54 -12.32 -8.20
CA ALA A 33 2.32 -12.56 -8.94
C ALA A 33 1.58 -13.81 -8.43
N GLY A 34 0.26 -13.69 -8.22
CA GLY A 34 -0.61 -14.77 -7.72
C GLY A 34 -0.52 -15.03 -6.22
N ASN A 35 0.26 -14.25 -5.45
CA ASN A 35 0.19 -14.30 -4.00
C ASN A 35 -1.20 -13.86 -3.52
N LYS A 36 -1.80 -14.62 -2.61
CA LYS A 36 -3.02 -14.21 -1.90
C LYS A 36 -2.64 -13.43 -0.64
N VAL A 37 -3.09 -12.18 -0.54
CA VAL A 37 -2.58 -11.20 0.41
C VAL A 37 -3.71 -10.74 1.33
N LEU A 38 -3.59 -11.04 2.62
CA LEU A 38 -4.46 -10.48 3.65
C LEU A 38 -3.93 -9.12 4.12
N ILE A 39 -4.74 -8.07 3.97
CA ILE A 39 -4.44 -6.74 4.53
C ILE A 39 -5.04 -6.68 5.94
N VAL A 40 -4.21 -6.34 6.93
CA VAL A 40 -4.62 -6.19 8.33
C VAL A 40 -4.29 -4.77 8.79
N ASP A 41 -5.26 -4.11 9.40
CA ASP A 41 -5.13 -2.80 10.02
C ASP A 41 -5.82 -2.85 11.38
N ASP A 42 -5.38 -2.04 12.33
CA ASP A 42 -5.96 -2.01 13.68
C ASP A 42 -7.33 -1.31 13.70
N ILE A 43 -7.46 -0.21 12.97
CA ILE A 43 -8.68 0.59 12.89
C ILE A 43 -8.97 0.97 11.44
N LEU A 44 -10.19 0.65 10.98
CA LEU A 44 -10.72 1.13 9.71
C LEU A 44 -11.48 2.44 9.92
N ALA A 45 -10.90 3.55 9.43
CA ALA A 45 -11.56 4.86 9.39
C ALA A 45 -12.19 5.13 8.01
N THR A 46 -11.64 6.06 7.23
CA THR A 46 -12.13 6.40 5.88
C THR A 46 -11.84 5.32 4.82
N GLY A 47 -11.02 4.33 5.15
CA GLY A 47 -10.58 3.28 4.22
C GLY A 47 -9.50 3.72 3.22
N GLY A 48 -9.09 4.99 3.20
CA GLY A 48 -8.08 5.49 2.24
C GLY A 48 -6.77 4.72 2.28
N THR A 49 -6.26 4.41 3.49
CA THR A 49 -5.03 3.62 3.69
C THR A 49 -5.18 2.20 3.15
N VAL A 50 -6.30 1.53 3.42
CA VAL A 50 -6.56 0.16 2.97
C VAL A 50 -6.72 0.11 1.45
N SER A 51 -7.46 1.05 0.86
CA SER A 51 -7.61 1.16 -0.60
C SER A 51 -6.29 1.43 -1.30
N ALA A 52 -5.46 2.32 -0.76
CA ALA A 52 -4.12 2.59 -1.28
C ALA A 52 -3.21 1.36 -1.17
N THR A 53 -3.27 0.64 -0.04
CA THR A 53 -2.52 -0.61 0.15
C THR A 53 -2.97 -1.70 -0.81
N ALA A 54 -4.28 -1.85 -1.02
CA ALA A 54 -4.87 -2.78 -1.97
C ALA A 54 -4.40 -2.54 -3.40
N GLU A 55 -4.34 -1.26 -3.81
CA GLU A 55 -3.84 -0.90 -5.14
C GLU A 55 -2.35 -1.24 -5.30
N LEU A 56 -1.52 -0.99 -4.28
CA LEU A 56 -0.12 -1.41 -4.29
C LEU A 56 0.02 -2.94 -4.44
N VAL A 57 -0.78 -3.72 -3.71
CA VAL A 57 -0.79 -5.19 -3.81
C VAL A 57 -1.11 -5.63 -5.24
N LYS A 58 -2.15 -5.06 -5.86
CA LYS A 58 -2.54 -5.38 -7.23
C LYS A 58 -1.47 -5.02 -8.26
N ARG A 59 -0.81 -3.87 -8.11
CA ARG A 59 0.30 -3.45 -9.01
C ARG A 59 1.49 -4.39 -8.98
N LEU A 60 1.73 -5.03 -7.83
CA LEU A 60 2.76 -6.08 -7.68
C LEU A 60 2.27 -7.47 -8.09
N GLY A 61 1.04 -7.59 -8.61
CA GLY A 61 0.47 -8.85 -9.09
C GLY A 61 -0.15 -9.73 -8.00
N GLY A 62 -0.30 -9.21 -6.78
CA GLY A 62 -1.00 -9.91 -5.71
C GLY A 62 -2.52 -9.89 -5.88
N GLU A 63 -3.16 -10.91 -5.34
CA GLU A 63 -4.61 -11.04 -5.21
C GLU A 63 -4.96 -10.79 -3.74
N ILE A 64 -5.99 -9.98 -3.48
CA ILE A 64 -6.44 -9.64 -2.12
C ILE A 64 -7.55 -10.60 -1.71
#